data_AF-A0A9W8KD79-F1
#
_entry.id   AF-A0A9W8KD79-F1
#
_cell.length_a   1.000
_cell.length_b   1.000
_cell.length_c   1.000
_cell.angle_alpha   90.00
_cell.angle_beta   90.00
_cell.angle_gamma   90.00
#
_symmetry.space_group_name_H-M   'P 1'
#
loop_
_entity.id
_entity.type
_entity.pdbx_description
1 polymer ?
#
loop_
_entity_poly.entity_id
_entity_poly.type
_entity_poly.pdbx_seq_one_letter_code
_entity_poly.pdbx_strand_id
1 'polypeptide(L)'
;MSSNSNPTGSSCPVDHANRPPATCPVNHSPTTTEQRPVCPADHSTSLKAFLPSSDTPHLDPRNQMPLTPEQSQSPSQTLPLSTTRTISSIPRADRYQAAGPSECPALHEDAPMWIYPSEQMFFNAMKRKNWKPQETDMKTVVPIHNAVNERCWAHILEWEQMHPSQCGGPKLLKFEGKAKELTPKARVRSWLGYQPPFDRHDWTVDRCGKQVRYVIDFYEGKKDGRNPMAPSFYLDVRPALTVEGAWDRIRKFVGA
;
A
#
# COMPACT_ATOMS: atom_id res chain seq x y z
N MET A 1 9.94 -68.14 -6.93
CA MET A 1 9.10 -68.78 -7.95
C MET A 1 7.91 -67.84 -8.16
N SER A 2 8.06 -66.89 -9.09
CA SER A 2 7.37 -66.88 -10.40
C SER A 2 5.94 -66.35 -10.25
N SER A 3 5.44 -65.36 -10.98
CA SER A 3 5.79 -64.92 -12.34
C SER A 3 5.20 -63.53 -12.61
N ASN A 4 5.90 -62.81 -13.48
CA ASN A 4 5.60 -61.53 -14.10
C ASN A 4 4.56 -61.70 -15.22
N SER A 5 3.64 -60.75 -15.41
CA SER A 5 3.19 -60.30 -16.75
C SER A 5 2.23 -59.11 -16.67
N ASN A 6 2.69 -57.98 -17.21
CA ASN A 6 1.90 -56.87 -17.74
C ASN A 6 1.97 -57.00 -19.27
N PRO A 7 0.92 -56.67 -20.07
CA PRO A 7 1.10 -55.47 -20.91
C PRO A 7 -0.18 -54.72 -21.35
N THR A 8 -0.06 -53.38 -21.40
CA THR A 8 -0.46 -52.40 -22.44
C THR A 8 -1.86 -52.36 -23.08
N GLY A 9 -2.45 -51.16 -23.02
CA GLY A 9 -3.45 -50.58 -23.95
C GLY A 9 -4.08 -49.35 -23.29
N SER A 10 -4.09 -48.12 -23.82
CA SER A 10 -4.17 -47.65 -25.20
C SER A 10 -3.66 -46.19 -25.29
N SER A 11 -2.90 -45.89 -26.35
CA SER A 11 -2.57 -44.53 -26.80
C SER A 11 -2.91 -44.43 -28.28
N CYS A 12 -3.64 -43.39 -28.68
CA CYS A 12 -3.82 -43.00 -30.07
C CYS A 12 -3.73 -41.46 -30.18
N PRO A 13 -3.23 -40.93 -31.32
CA PRO A 13 -2.14 -39.96 -31.32
C PRO A 13 -2.51 -38.62 -32.01
N VAL A 14 -1.86 -37.53 -31.62
CA VAL A 14 -1.93 -36.25 -32.35
C VAL A 14 -0.66 -36.12 -33.19
N ASP A 15 -0.78 -36.39 -34.49
CA ASP A 15 0.30 -36.21 -35.45
C ASP A 15 0.58 -34.71 -35.68
N HIS A 16 1.78 -34.26 -35.30
CA HIS A 16 2.35 -32.98 -35.73
C HIS A 16 3.50 -33.26 -36.70
N ALA A 17 3.17 -33.57 -37.96
CA ALA A 17 4.13 -33.57 -39.05
C ALA A 17 3.47 -33.12 -40.35
N ASN A 18 4.14 -32.18 -41.04
CA ASN A 18 3.90 -31.67 -42.39
C ASN A 18 2.78 -30.64 -42.62
N ARG A 19 3.17 -29.35 -42.53
CA ARG A 19 2.72 -28.36 -43.52
C ARG A 19 3.88 -27.43 -43.95
N PRO A 20 4.18 -27.31 -45.25
CA PRO A 20 5.29 -26.51 -45.80
C PRO A 20 5.01 -24.98 -45.83
N PRO A 21 6.04 -24.13 -46.04
CA PRO A 21 6.02 -22.72 -45.69
C PRO A 21 5.38 -21.86 -46.79
N ALA A 22 4.57 -20.87 -46.41
CA ALA A 22 4.12 -19.84 -47.34
C ALA A 22 4.96 -18.57 -47.15
N THR A 23 5.67 -18.24 -48.21
CA THR A 23 6.63 -17.17 -48.42
C THR A 23 5.99 -15.78 -48.43
N CYS A 24 6.74 -14.82 -47.88
CA CYS A 24 6.58 -13.39 -48.12
C CYS A 24 7.05 -13.03 -49.54
N PRO A 25 6.53 -11.94 -50.13
CA PRO A 25 7.36 -11.05 -50.94
C PRO A 25 7.52 -9.71 -50.24
N VAL A 26 8.76 -9.46 -49.82
CA VAL A 26 9.25 -8.17 -49.36
C VAL A 26 9.44 -7.29 -50.59
N ASN A 27 8.99 -6.03 -50.55
CA ASN A 27 9.48 -5.01 -51.47
C ASN A 27 10.25 -3.97 -50.63
N HIS A 28 11.57 -3.91 -50.84
CA HIS A 28 12.45 -2.88 -50.28
C HIS A 28 12.78 -1.88 -51.39
N SER A 29 12.57 -0.60 -51.13
CA SER A 29 13.52 0.46 -51.49
C SER A 29 13.21 1.76 -50.73
N PRO A 30 14.23 2.60 -50.49
CA PRO A 30 14.46 3.18 -49.17
C PRO A 30 14.21 4.70 -49.13
N THR A 31 13.92 5.25 -47.96
CA THR A 31 14.35 6.63 -47.63
C THR A 31 14.55 6.74 -46.12
N THR A 32 15.82 6.86 -45.77
CA THR A 32 16.38 7.32 -44.49
C THR A 32 15.74 8.65 -44.08
N THR A 33 15.36 8.82 -42.81
CA THR A 33 15.77 9.93 -41.92
C THR A 33 15.22 9.67 -40.52
N GLU A 34 16.09 9.82 -39.52
CA GLU A 34 15.80 9.80 -38.10
C GLU A 34 14.64 10.73 -37.71
N GLN A 35 13.81 10.34 -36.74
CA GLN A 35 13.38 11.20 -35.62
C GLN A 35 12.40 10.46 -34.67
N ARG A 36 12.64 10.62 -33.36
CA ARG A 36 11.75 10.16 -32.27
C ARG A 36 10.48 11.02 -32.25
N PRO A 37 9.28 10.46 -32.00
CA PRO A 37 8.15 11.28 -31.62
C PRO A 37 8.18 11.55 -30.12
N VAL A 38 8.47 12.81 -29.79
CA VAL A 38 8.06 13.48 -28.55
C VAL A 38 6.57 13.77 -28.65
N CYS A 39 5.80 13.42 -27.63
CA CYS A 39 4.38 13.78 -27.54
C CYS A 39 4.25 15.08 -26.74
N PRO A 40 3.72 16.19 -27.31
CA PRO A 40 3.34 17.37 -26.55
C PRO A 40 1.89 17.20 -26.07
N ALA A 41 1.66 17.24 -24.76
CA ALA A 41 0.32 17.35 -24.19
C ALA A 41 0.17 18.73 -23.54
N ASP A 42 -0.16 19.73 -24.35
CA ASP A 42 -0.78 20.96 -23.88
C ASP A 42 -2.30 20.81 -24.04
N HIS A 43 -2.98 20.59 -22.92
CA HIS A 43 -4.41 20.87 -22.81
C HIS A 43 -4.65 21.69 -21.54
N SER A 44 -4.47 23.01 -21.68
CA SER A 44 -5.09 23.96 -20.78
C SER A 44 -6.33 24.57 -21.45
N THR A 45 -7.42 24.57 -20.69
CA THR A 45 -8.63 25.39 -20.83
C THR A 45 -9.59 25.15 -22.01
N SER A 46 -10.62 24.34 -21.75
CA SER A 46 -11.99 24.72 -22.13
C SER A 46 -12.88 24.63 -20.88
N LEU A 47 -13.34 25.80 -20.45
CA LEU A 47 -14.27 26.01 -19.36
C LEU A 47 -15.70 25.72 -19.86
N LYS A 48 -16.50 25.09 -18.98
CA LYS A 48 -17.97 24.96 -19.02
C LYS A 48 -18.54 23.90 -19.97
N ALA A 49 -18.82 22.72 -19.42
CA ALA A 49 -20.14 22.08 -19.49
C ALA A 49 -20.14 20.68 -18.84
N PHE A 50 -20.01 20.56 -17.52
CA PHE A 50 -20.51 19.37 -16.81
C PHE A 50 -20.92 19.79 -15.40
N LEU A 51 -22.22 19.73 -15.13
CA LEU A 51 -22.75 19.67 -13.77
C LEU A 51 -21.99 18.57 -13.02
N PRO A 52 -21.52 18.80 -11.79
CA PRO A 52 -20.91 17.71 -11.05
C PRO A 52 -22.00 16.68 -10.73
N SER A 53 -21.93 15.51 -11.37
CA SER A 53 -22.56 14.32 -10.81
C SER A 53 -22.00 14.17 -9.39
N SER A 54 -22.90 14.15 -8.42
CA SER A 54 -22.66 14.18 -6.97
C SER A 54 -22.06 12.88 -6.41
N ASP A 55 -21.23 12.17 -7.18
CA ASP A 55 -20.81 10.79 -6.87
C ASP A 55 -19.29 10.66 -6.60
N THR A 56 -18.58 11.76 -6.34
CA THR A 56 -17.24 11.64 -5.74
C THR A 56 -17.40 11.34 -4.25
N PRO A 57 -17.02 10.14 -3.76
CA PRO A 57 -17.16 9.84 -2.35
C PRO A 57 -16.30 10.83 -1.56
N HIS A 58 -16.92 11.55 -0.61
CA HIS A 58 -16.21 12.43 0.29
C HIS A 58 -15.18 11.60 1.08
N LEU A 59 -13.89 11.89 0.88
CA LEU A 59 -12.79 11.14 1.49
C LEU A 59 -12.40 11.78 2.82
N ASP A 60 -12.09 10.97 3.82
CA ASP A 60 -11.50 11.42 5.09
C ASP A 60 -10.04 11.88 4.84
N PRO A 61 -9.68 13.13 5.17
CA PRO A 61 -8.33 13.65 4.93
C PRO A 61 -7.25 12.95 5.76
N ARG A 62 -7.61 12.16 6.79
CA ARG A 62 -6.66 11.47 7.68
C ARG A 62 -6.14 10.16 7.12
N ASN A 63 -6.92 9.50 6.26
CA ASN A 63 -6.59 8.17 5.73
C ASN A 63 -7.00 7.96 4.26
N GLN A 64 -7.60 8.97 3.62
CA GLN A 64 -8.11 8.94 2.25
C GLN A 64 -9.11 7.79 1.99
N MET A 65 -9.79 7.33 3.03
CA MET A 65 -10.90 6.38 2.91
C MET A 65 -12.22 7.13 2.73
N PRO A 66 -13.20 6.55 2.02
CA PRO A 66 -14.56 7.08 1.99
C PRO A 66 -15.11 7.25 3.42
N LEU A 67 -15.77 8.38 3.69
CA LEU A 67 -16.41 8.61 5.00
C LEU A 67 -17.47 7.56 5.31
N THR A 68 -18.20 7.12 4.28
CA THR A 68 -19.17 6.04 4.40
C THR A 68 -18.51 4.71 4.02
N PRO A 69 -18.47 3.72 4.91
CA PRO A 69 -17.90 2.41 4.61
C PRO A 69 -18.71 1.69 3.52
N GLU A 70 -18.12 1.56 2.33
CA GLU A 70 -18.73 0.80 1.23
C GLU A 70 -18.40 -0.70 1.37
N GLN A 71 -19.37 -1.47 1.86
CA GLN A 71 -19.25 -2.92 2.07
C GLN A 71 -20.16 -3.75 1.16
N SER A 72 -20.76 -3.13 0.14
CA SER A 72 -21.44 -3.86 -0.93
C SER A 72 -20.44 -4.65 -1.76
N GLN A 73 -20.88 -5.81 -2.25
CA GLN A 73 -20.10 -6.61 -3.20
C GLN A 73 -19.90 -5.84 -4.50
N SER A 74 -18.72 -5.95 -5.10
CA SER A 74 -18.47 -5.37 -6.42
C SER A 74 -19.29 -6.13 -7.48
N PRO A 75 -19.77 -5.49 -8.56
CA PRO A 75 -20.51 -6.18 -9.63
C PRO A 75 -19.76 -7.35 -10.27
N SER A 76 -18.42 -7.33 -10.21
CA SER A 76 -17.55 -8.39 -10.75
C SER A 76 -17.17 -9.47 -9.73
N GLN A 77 -17.67 -9.39 -8.51
CA GLN A 77 -17.27 -10.25 -7.42
C GLN A 77 -18.10 -11.53 -7.39
N THR A 78 -17.46 -12.68 -7.15
CA THR A 78 -18.14 -13.99 -7.11
C THR A 78 -18.22 -14.60 -5.71
N LEU A 79 -17.21 -14.37 -4.88
CA LEU A 79 -17.11 -14.90 -3.52
C LEU A 79 -17.52 -13.84 -2.48
N PRO A 80 -18.26 -14.22 -1.43
CA PRO A 80 -18.50 -13.31 -0.31
C PRO A 80 -17.21 -13.06 0.47
N LEU A 81 -16.85 -11.78 0.64
CA LEU A 81 -15.72 -11.36 1.46
C LEU A 81 -16.22 -10.89 2.83
N SER A 82 -15.39 -11.02 3.86
CA SER A 82 -15.76 -10.58 5.21
C SER A 82 -16.00 -9.07 5.27
N THR A 83 -17.11 -8.69 5.92
CA THR A 83 -17.45 -7.31 6.28
C THR A 83 -17.02 -6.97 7.71
N THR A 84 -16.53 -7.94 8.47
CA THR A 84 -16.04 -7.74 9.83
C THR A 84 -14.78 -6.87 9.82
N ARG A 85 -14.75 -5.88 10.71
CA ARG A 85 -13.61 -4.98 10.90
C ARG A 85 -12.88 -5.30 12.20
N THR A 86 -11.58 -5.05 12.22
CA THR A 86 -10.72 -5.30 13.38
C THR A 86 -10.26 -3.99 14.00
N ILE A 87 -10.31 -3.90 15.32
CA ILE A 87 -9.81 -2.76 16.10
C ILE A 87 -8.28 -2.89 16.22
N SER A 88 -7.56 -1.80 15.96
CA SER A 88 -6.09 -1.75 16.07
C SER A 88 -5.63 -1.53 17.50
N SER A 89 -4.31 -1.64 17.73
CA SER A 89 -3.71 -1.17 19.00
C SER A 89 -3.32 0.33 18.96
N ILE A 90 -3.57 0.99 17.83
CA ILE A 90 -3.09 2.33 17.52
C ILE A 90 -4.11 3.37 17.99
N PRO A 91 -3.80 4.20 19.00
CA PRO A 91 -4.72 5.24 19.46
C PRO A 91 -4.93 6.28 18.37
N ARG A 92 -6.17 6.71 18.13
CA ARG A 92 -6.47 7.80 17.21
C ARG A 92 -6.32 9.14 17.90
N ALA A 93 -5.82 10.17 17.20
CA ALA A 93 -5.88 11.53 17.70
C ALA A 93 -7.16 12.21 17.18
N ASP A 94 -7.94 12.81 18.07
CA ASP A 94 -9.25 13.41 17.75
C ASP A 94 -9.15 14.89 17.31
N ARG A 95 -7.95 15.47 17.30
CA ARG A 95 -7.72 16.91 17.10
C ARG A 95 -7.95 17.46 15.68
N TYR A 96 -8.72 16.78 14.84
CA TYR A 96 -9.42 17.46 13.75
C TYR A 96 -10.84 17.72 14.26
N GLN A 97 -11.09 18.94 14.73
CA GLN A 97 -12.45 19.45 14.87
C GLN A 97 -13.09 19.35 13.50
N ALA A 98 -13.85 18.28 13.25
CA ALA A 98 -14.82 18.27 12.18
C ALA A 98 -15.79 19.40 12.49
N ALA A 99 -15.85 20.40 11.64
CA ALA A 99 -16.86 21.45 11.71
C ALA A 99 -18.23 20.79 11.55
N GLY A 100 -18.96 20.62 12.64
CA GLY A 100 -20.33 20.15 12.66
C GLY A 100 -20.73 19.53 13.99
N PRO A 101 -21.91 19.86 14.54
CA PRO A 101 -22.45 19.17 15.70
C PRO A 101 -22.96 17.80 15.24
N SER A 102 -22.10 16.78 15.21
CA SER A 102 -22.58 15.41 15.28
C SER A 102 -22.88 15.11 16.74
N GLU A 103 -24.16 14.91 17.05
CA GLU A 103 -24.67 14.38 18.31
C GLU A 103 -24.10 12.97 18.56
N CYS A 104 -22.87 12.91 19.04
CA CYS A 104 -22.30 11.74 19.71
C CYS A 104 -21.51 12.27 20.91
N PRO A 105 -21.71 11.72 22.13
CA PRO A 105 -21.42 12.43 23.38
C PRO A 105 -19.94 12.76 23.58
N ALA A 106 -19.71 13.91 24.22
CA ALA A 106 -18.40 14.38 24.65
C ALA A 106 -17.72 13.46 25.69
N LEU A 107 -16.38 13.48 25.64
CA LEU A 107 -15.41 13.12 26.70
C LEU A 107 -15.25 11.63 27.05
N HIS A 108 -14.18 11.02 26.54
CA HIS A 108 -13.38 10.08 27.32
C HIS A 108 -11.89 10.35 27.06
N GLU A 109 -11.07 10.27 28.12
CA GLU A 109 -9.60 10.32 28.04
C GLU A 109 -9.01 9.14 27.24
N ASP A 110 -9.84 8.13 26.94
CA ASP A 110 -9.54 7.01 26.06
C ASP A 110 -9.86 7.41 24.61
N ALA A 111 -8.83 7.83 23.87
CA ALA A 111 -9.02 8.07 22.46
C ALA A 111 -9.36 6.75 21.73
N PRO A 112 -10.42 6.69 20.91
CA PRO A 112 -10.81 5.45 20.26
C PRO A 112 -9.67 4.94 19.36
N MET A 113 -9.42 3.64 19.39
CA MET A 113 -8.43 3.02 18.51
C MET A 113 -8.82 3.18 17.03
N TRP A 114 -7.83 3.17 16.14
CA TRP A 114 -8.10 3.05 14.72
C TRP A 114 -8.78 1.71 14.42
N ILE A 115 -9.64 1.69 13.40
CA ILE A 115 -10.35 0.47 13.00
C ILE A 115 -9.96 0.14 11.56
N TYR A 116 -9.35 -1.03 11.36
CA TYR A 116 -8.91 -1.48 10.06
C TYR A 116 -10.11 -1.73 9.12
N PRO A 117 -9.92 -1.56 7.80
CA PRO A 117 -10.92 -1.95 6.81
C PRO A 117 -11.18 -3.46 6.86
N SER A 118 -12.40 -3.87 6.50
CA SER A 118 -12.71 -5.28 6.29
C SER A 118 -12.13 -5.78 4.97
N GLU A 119 -12.18 -7.10 4.73
CA GLU A 119 -11.80 -7.71 3.46
C GLU A 119 -12.56 -7.09 2.27
N GLN A 120 -13.88 -6.96 2.41
CA GLN A 120 -14.72 -6.33 1.39
C GLN A 120 -14.31 -4.88 1.10
N MET A 121 -14.07 -4.08 2.15
CA MET A 121 -13.63 -2.68 1.97
C MET A 121 -12.26 -2.60 1.29
N PHE A 122 -11.34 -3.48 1.66
CA PHE A 122 -9.99 -3.53 1.10
C PHE A 122 -10.02 -3.93 -0.39
N PHE A 123 -10.81 -4.94 -0.74
CA PHE A 123 -11.04 -5.37 -2.11
C PHE A 123 -11.63 -4.24 -2.98
N ASN A 124 -12.70 -3.60 -2.50
CA ASN A 124 -13.33 -2.47 -3.18
C ASN A 124 -12.34 -1.30 -3.36
N ALA A 125 -11.53 -1.00 -2.36
CA ALA A 125 -10.52 0.05 -2.43
C ALA A 125 -9.43 -0.24 -3.48
N MET A 126 -8.97 -1.50 -3.59
CA MET A 126 -8.01 -1.90 -4.62
C MET A 126 -8.60 -1.81 -6.03
N LYS A 127 -9.84 -2.27 -6.22
CA LYS A 127 -10.56 -2.14 -7.49
C LYS A 127 -10.71 -0.68 -7.91
N ARG A 128 -11.05 0.23 -6.98
CA ARG A 128 -11.14 1.67 -7.24
C ARG A 128 -9.80 2.29 -7.66
N LYS A 129 -8.69 1.74 -7.16
CA LYS A 129 -7.33 2.10 -7.57
C LYS A 129 -6.86 1.38 -8.85
N ASN A 130 -7.78 0.75 -9.59
CA ASN A 130 -7.54 0.02 -10.83
C ASN A 130 -6.57 -1.17 -10.70
N TRP A 131 -6.48 -1.76 -9.50
CA TRP A 131 -5.78 -3.03 -9.28
C TRP A 131 -6.71 -4.22 -9.59
N LYS A 132 -6.12 -5.38 -9.87
CA LYS A 132 -6.82 -6.64 -10.14
C LYS A 132 -6.58 -7.64 -8.99
N PRO A 133 -7.13 -7.41 -7.78
CA PRO A 133 -6.97 -8.33 -6.66
C PRO A 133 -7.77 -9.62 -6.88
N GLN A 134 -7.28 -10.71 -6.31
CA GLN A 134 -8.01 -11.97 -6.22
C GLN A 134 -8.81 -12.02 -4.93
N GLU A 135 -10.06 -12.48 -5.02
CA GLU A 135 -10.97 -12.57 -3.86
C GLU A 135 -10.45 -13.53 -2.80
N THR A 136 -9.88 -14.67 -3.22
CA THR A 136 -9.31 -15.70 -2.34
C THR A 136 -8.16 -15.20 -1.48
N ASP A 137 -7.45 -14.18 -1.94
CA ASP A 137 -6.25 -13.67 -1.27
C ASP A 137 -6.61 -12.76 -0.09
N MET A 138 -7.84 -12.24 -0.02
CA MET A 138 -8.22 -11.21 0.95
C MET A 138 -8.11 -11.69 2.39
N LYS A 139 -8.42 -12.97 2.63
CA LYS A 139 -8.30 -13.63 3.93
C LYS A 139 -6.86 -13.72 4.44
N THR A 140 -5.89 -13.61 3.55
CA THR A 140 -4.46 -13.64 3.88
C THR A 140 -3.85 -12.24 3.86
N VAL A 141 -4.14 -11.45 2.82
CA VAL A 141 -3.52 -10.13 2.59
C VAL A 141 -3.94 -9.12 3.65
N VAL A 142 -5.22 -9.10 4.06
CA VAL A 142 -5.71 -8.09 5.01
C VAL A 142 -5.11 -8.28 6.40
N PRO A 143 -5.07 -9.48 7.00
CA PRO A 143 -4.36 -9.69 8.26
C PRO A 143 -2.87 -9.33 8.20
N ILE A 144 -2.19 -9.62 7.08
CA ILE A 144 -0.78 -9.23 6.88
C ILE A 144 -0.65 -7.70 6.88
N HIS A 145 -1.51 -6.98 6.15
CA HIS A 145 -1.52 -5.51 6.15
C HIS A 145 -1.73 -4.93 7.56
N ASN A 146 -2.68 -5.49 8.30
CA ASN A 146 -2.94 -5.07 9.67
C ASN A 146 -1.71 -5.31 10.56
N ALA A 147 -1.09 -6.49 10.47
CA ALA A 147 0.13 -6.80 11.21
C ALA A 147 1.32 -5.88 10.84
N VAL A 148 1.45 -5.51 9.56
CA VAL A 148 2.45 -4.53 9.11
C VAL A 148 2.19 -3.16 9.73
N ASN A 149 0.94 -2.70 9.78
CA ASN A 149 0.58 -1.44 10.43
C ASN A 149 0.90 -1.44 11.93
N GLU A 150 0.59 -2.53 12.64
CA GLU A 150 0.93 -2.69 14.05
C GLU A 150 2.46 -2.66 14.26
N ARG A 151 3.22 -3.28 13.36
CA ARG A 151 4.69 -3.25 13.43
C ARG A 151 5.26 -1.85 13.14
N CYS A 152 4.68 -1.13 12.20
CA CYS A 152 5.02 0.28 11.95
C CYS A 152 4.78 1.12 13.20
N TRP A 153 3.65 0.91 13.88
CA TRP A 153 3.33 1.59 15.13
C TRP A 153 4.33 1.25 16.24
N ALA A 154 4.67 -0.03 16.42
CA ALA A 154 5.68 -0.45 17.40
C ALA A 154 7.03 0.26 17.19
N HIS A 155 7.49 0.35 15.93
CA HIS A 155 8.72 1.09 15.63
C HIS A 155 8.60 2.59 15.91
N ILE A 156 7.44 3.21 15.68
CA ILE A 156 7.20 4.60 16.08
C ILE A 156 7.32 4.71 17.60
N LEU A 157 6.69 3.81 18.36
CA LEU A 157 6.77 3.82 19.82
C LEU A 157 8.22 3.70 20.33
N GLU A 158 9.10 2.94 19.66
CA GLU A 158 10.53 2.90 19.98
C GLU A 158 11.21 4.27 19.85
N TRP A 159 10.80 5.10 18.88
CA TRP A 159 11.30 6.47 18.76
C TRP A 159 10.69 7.40 19.81
N GLU A 160 9.42 7.18 20.15
CA GLU A 160 8.70 7.93 21.18
C GLU A 160 9.20 7.65 22.61
N GLN A 161 9.93 6.55 22.85
CA GLN A 161 10.57 6.29 24.16
C GLN A 161 11.54 7.42 24.59
N MET A 162 12.15 8.13 23.64
CA MET A 162 13.02 9.29 23.92
C MET A 162 12.23 10.56 24.27
N HIS A 163 10.91 10.53 24.10
CA HIS A 163 10.00 11.66 24.29
C HIS A 163 8.89 11.29 25.28
N PRO A 164 9.14 11.37 26.60
CA PRO A 164 8.14 11.06 27.62
C PRO A 164 6.88 11.90 27.40
N SER A 165 5.75 11.22 27.14
CA SER A 165 4.48 11.89 26.95
C SER A 165 3.88 12.26 28.29
N GLN A 166 3.45 13.52 28.43
CA GLN A 166 2.75 14.01 29.62
C GLN A 166 1.23 13.75 29.56
N CYS A 167 0.72 13.25 28.42
CA CYS A 167 -0.71 13.31 28.09
C CYS A 167 -1.26 11.96 27.58
N GLY A 168 -0.88 10.86 28.25
CA GLY A 168 -1.40 9.53 27.94
C GLY A 168 -0.79 8.86 26.70
N GLY A 169 0.42 9.27 26.29
CA GLY A 169 1.15 8.63 25.19
C GLY A 169 0.96 9.28 23.81
N PRO A 170 1.67 8.80 22.78
CA PRO A 170 1.55 9.26 21.41
C PRO A 170 0.26 8.72 20.76
N LYS A 171 -0.41 9.53 19.93
CA LYS A 171 -1.64 9.16 19.21
C LYS A 171 -1.49 9.36 17.71
N LEU A 172 -1.99 8.47 16.86
CA LEU A 172 -1.90 8.63 15.40
C LEU A 172 -2.99 9.58 14.87
N LEU A 173 -2.58 10.69 14.26
CA LEU A 173 -3.48 11.70 13.69
C LEU A 173 -3.90 11.37 12.26
N LYS A 174 -2.92 11.06 11.40
CA LYS A 174 -3.16 10.75 10.00
C LYS A 174 -2.04 9.90 9.42
N PHE A 175 -2.34 9.16 8.37
CA PHE A 175 -1.37 8.43 7.56
C PHE A 175 -1.63 8.69 6.08
N GLU A 176 -0.57 8.91 5.31
CA GLU A 176 -0.64 9.25 3.89
C GLU A 176 0.36 8.41 3.09
N GLY A 177 -0.12 7.77 2.03
CA GLY A 177 0.71 7.00 1.10
C GLY A 177 1.42 7.93 0.11
N LYS A 178 2.73 7.75 -0.06
CA LYS A 178 3.62 8.55 -0.93
C LYS A 178 4.55 7.66 -1.76
N ALA A 179 4.02 6.57 -2.29
CA ALA A 179 4.78 5.56 -3.04
C ALA A 179 5.68 6.12 -4.16
N LYS A 180 5.28 7.23 -4.82
CA LYS A 180 6.06 7.85 -5.92
C LYS A 180 7.20 8.76 -5.44
N GLU A 181 7.23 9.12 -4.17
CA GLU A 181 8.18 10.10 -3.66
C GLU A 181 9.30 9.45 -2.84
N LEU A 182 10.44 9.19 -3.47
CA LEU A 182 11.60 8.67 -2.72
C LEU A 182 12.09 9.68 -1.66
N THR A 183 12.41 9.17 -0.47
CA THR A 183 13.03 9.95 0.59
C THR A 183 14.46 10.35 0.23
N PRO A 184 15.06 11.40 0.82
CA PRO A 184 16.45 11.75 0.56
C PRO A 184 17.43 10.58 0.77
N LYS A 185 17.21 9.80 1.84
CA LYS A 185 17.98 8.58 2.13
C LYS A 185 17.81 7.53 1.04
N ALA A 186 16.57 7.28 0.61
CA ALA A 186 16.29 6.33 -0.46
C ALA A 186 16.91 6.77 -1.79
N ARG A 187 16.83 8.07 -2.14
CA ARG A 187 17.45 8.62 -3.37
C ARG A 187 18.95 8.38 -3.41
N VAL A 188 19.66 8.71 -2.33
CA VAL A 188 21.11 8.48 -2.24
C VAL A 188 21.45 6.99 -2.32
N ARG A 189 20.70 6.13 -1.62
CA ARG A 189 20.89 4.67 -1.68
C ARG A 189 20.63 4.11 -3.08
N SER A 190 19.58 4.56 -3.75
CA SER A 190 19.29 4.15 -5.13
C SER A 190 20.37 4.59 -6.10
N TRP A 191 20.93 5.78 -5.91
CA TRP A 191 22.09 6.23 -6.69
C TRP A 191 23.34 5.35 -6.47
N LEU A 192 23.51 4.80 -5.26
CA LEU A 192 24.57 3.84 -4.93
C LEU A 192 24.24 2.38 -5.34
N GLY A 193 23.18 2.15 -6.11
CA GLY A 193 22.83 0.83 -6.64
C GLY A 193 21.97 -0.06 -5.71
N TYR A 194 21.48 0.47 -4.59
CA TYR A 194 20.56 -0.27 -3.72
C TYR A 194 19.12 -0.20 -4.26
N GLN A 195 18.32 -1.23 -4.00
CA GLN A 195 16.91 -1.22 -4.38
C GLN A 195 16.13 -0.13 -3.62
N PRO A 196 15.35 0.71 -4.33
CA PRO A 196 14.47 1.68 -3.69
C PRO A 196 13.36 0.96 -2.88
N PRO A 197 12.73 1.64 -1.92
CA PRO A 197 11.54 1.11 -1.29
C PRO A 197 10.41 0.95 -2.31
N PHE A 198 9.64 -0.13 -2.21
CA PHE A 198 8.49 -0.37 -3.09
C PHE A 198 7.26 0.45 -2.66
N ASP A 199 7.24 0.91 -1.40
CA ASP A 199 6.20 1.76 -0.87
C ASP A 199 6.78 2.73 0.17
N ARG A 200 6.13 3.89 0.33
CA ARG A 200 6.48 4.91 1.33
C ARG A 200 5.22 5.47 1.94
N HIS A 201 5.21 5.59 3.26
CA HIS A 201 4.15 6.24 4.01
C HIS A 201 4.71 7.34 4.91
N ASP A 202 3.97 8.43 5.03
CA ASP A 202 4.20 9.44 6.05
C ASP A 202 3.09 9.31 7.11
N TRP A 203 3.46 9.15 8.37
CA TRP A 203 2.53 9.06 9.50
C TRP A 203 2.69 10.30 10.37
N THR A 204 1.60 10.96 10.73
CA THR A 204 1.63 12.12 11.63
C THR A 204 1.10 11.71 12.99
N VAL A 205 1.97 11.82 14.00
CA VAL A 205 1.71 11.47 15.39
C VAL A 205 1.46 12.74 16.19
N ASP A 206 0.52 12.66 17.11
CA ASP A 206 0.25 13.64 18.13
C ASP A 206 0.99 13.31 19.43
N ARG A 207 1.93 14.19 19.80
CA ARG A 207 2.62 14.20 21.09
C ARG A 207 2.06 15.35 21.92
N CYS A 208 0.95 15.11 22.63
CA CYS A 208 0.29 16.13 23.47
C CYS A 208 0.13 17.51 22.80
N GLY A 209 -0.51 17.55 21.64
CA GLY A 209 -0.74 18.80 20.89
C GLY A 209 0.36 19.14 19.89
N LYS A 210 1.54 18.50 19.95
CA LYS A 210 2.60 18.65 18.95
C LYS A 210 2.45 17.63 17.83
N GLN A 211 2.51 18.07 16.57
CA GLN A 211 2.48 17.17 15.42
C GLN A 211 3.90 16.77 15.02
N VAL A 212 4.18 15.47 15.04
CA VAL A 212 5.46 14.93 14.60
C VAL A 212 5.23 13.96 13.45
N ARG A 213 5.93 14.20 12.34
CA ARG A 213 5.83 13.37 11.15
C ARG A 213 6.92 12.31 11.18
N TYR A 214 6.51 11.06 10.98
CA TYR A 214 7.36 9.91 10.71
C TYR A 214 7.31 9.57 9.24
N VAL A 215 8.42 9.09 8.72
CA VAL A 215 8.55 8.57 7.36
C VAL A 215 8.89 7.09 7.46
N ILE A 216 8.16 6.28 6.71
CA ILE A 216 8.23 4.83 6.71
C ILE A 216 8.51 4.40 5.28
N ASP A 217 9.71 3.86 5.05
CA ASP A 217 10.07 3.24 3.77
C ASP A 217 9.93 1.71 3.90
N PHE A 218 9.22 1.10 2.96
CA PHE A 218 9.00 -0.34 2.89
C PHE A 218 9.93 -0.96 1.85
N TYR A 219 10.78 -1.89 2.28
CA TYR A 219 11.73 -2.59 1.41
C TYR A 219 11.42 -4.08 1.36
N GLU A 220 11.68 -4.70 0.21
CA GLU A 220 11.65 -6.14 0.08
C GLU A 220 12.73 -6.75 0.99
N GLY A 221 12.33 -7.69 1.82
CA GLY A 221 13.22 -8.43 2.69
C GLY A 221 13.90 -9.57 1.95
N LYS A 222 15.00 -10.06 2.52
CA LYS A 222 15.65 -11.27 2.00
C LYS A 222 14.73 -12.47 2.21
N LYS A 223 14.61 -13.34 1.20
CA LYS A 223 13.91 -14.62 1.32
C LYS A 223 14.59 -15.46 2.40
N ASP A 224 13.80 -15.98 3.33
CA ASP A 224 14.31 -16.89 4.34
C ASP A 224 14.60 -18.25 3.69
N GLY A 225 15.79 -18.79 3.91
CA GLY A 225 16.17 -20.12 3.40
C GLY A 225 15.34 -21.25 3.99
N ARG A 226 14.77 -21.07 5.20
CA ARG A 226 13.91 -22.06 5.86
C ARG A 226 12.46 -21.99 5.39
N ASN A 227 11.99 -20.82 4.98
CA ASN A 227 10.65 -20.66 4.41
C ASN A 227 10.67 -19.67 3.24
N PRO A 228 11.10 -20.11 2.05
CA PRO A 228 11.27 -19.24 0.89
C PRO A 228 9.98 -18.59 0.39
N MET A 229 8.82 -19.13 0.77
CA MET A 229 7.50 -18.61 0.40
C MET A 229 6.95 -17.58 1.39
N ALA A 230 7.56 -17.42 2.58
CA ALA A 230 7.11 -16.41 3.52
C ALA A 230 7.51 -15.00 3.01
N PRO A 231 6.56 -14.05 2.93
CA PRO A 231 6.88 -12.68 2.57
C PRO A 231 7.79 -12.08 3.65
N SER A 232 8.95 -11.58 3.22
CA SER A 232 9.92 -10.91 4.07
C SER A 232 9.93 -9.45 3.69
N PHE A 233 9.84 -8.56 4.68
CA PHE A 233 9.87 -7.11 4.47
C PHE A 233 10.75 -6.46 5.54
N TYR A 234 11.44 -5.39 5.12
CA TYR A 234 12.24 -4.55 5.99
C TYR A 234 11.59 -3.17 6.08
N LEU A 235 11.32 -2.73 7.31
CA LEU A 235 10.70 -1.44 7.61
C LEU A 235 11.79 -0.46 8.08
N ASP A 236 11.92 0.67 7.40
CA ASP A 236 12.78 1.77 7.81
C ASP A 236 11.92 2.93 8.30
N VAL A 237 11.58 2.89 9.60
CA VAL A 237 10.74 3.88 10.29
C VAL A 237 11.63 4.90 10.98
N ARG A 238 11.40 6.18 10.73
CA ARG A 238 12.20 7.28 11.32
C ARG A 238 11.45 8.61 11.37
N PRO A 239 11.76 9.51 12.32
CA PRO A 239 11.24 10.88 12.31
C PRO A 239 11.57 11.57 10.99
N ALA A 240 10.70 12.42 10.46
CA ALA A 240 10.96 13.19 9.24
C ALA A 240 12.20 14.10 9.41
N LEU A 241 12.80 14.55 8.31
CA LEU A 241 14.00 15.39 8.35
C LEU A 241 13.63 16.85 8.68
N THR A 242 13.23 17.07 9.93
CA THR A 242 13.12 18.40 10.58
C THR A 242 14.33 18.60 11.50
N VAL A 243 14.50 19.79 12.10
CA VAL A 243 15.60 20.02 13.06
C VAL A 243 15.52 19.02 14.23
N GLU A 244 14.34 18.86 14.83
CA GLU A 244 14.09 17.89 15.89
C GLU A 244 14.24 16.44 15.40
N GLY A 245 13.68 16.11 14.24
CA GLY A 245 13.79 14.74 13.72
C GLY A 245 15.21 14.36 13.30
N ALA A 246 16.04 15.33 12.88
CA ALA A 246 17.46 15.13 12.66
C ALA A 246 18.20 14.88 13.99
N TRP A 247 17.87 15.64 15.03
CA TRP A 247 18.40 15.45 16.37
C TRP A 247 18.04 14.07 16.94
N ASP A 248 16.76 13.67 16.84
CA ASP A 248 16.28 12.34 17.27
C ASP A 248 17.08 11.21 16.60
N ARG A 249 17.32 11.35 15.28
CA ARG A 249 18.10 10.37 14.51
C ARG A 249 19.55 10.29 14.96
N ILE A 250 20.19 11.44 15.23
CA ILE A 250 21.56 11.48 15.74
C ILE A 250 21.60 10.82 17.13
N ARG A 251 20.67 11.19 18.01
CA ARG A 251 20.56 10.65 19.37
C ARG A 251 20.45 9.12 19.38
N LYS A 252 19.53 8.56 18.57
CA LYS A 252 19.37 7.10 18.44
C LYS A 252 20.61 6.40 17.86
N PHE A 253 21.38 7.08 17.00
CA PHE A 253 22.62 6.53 16.44
C PHE A 253 23.78 6.56 17.45
N VAL A 254 23.85 7.59 18.29
CA VAL A 254 24.91 7.77 19.29
C VAL A 254 24.61 7.00 20.60
N GLY A 255 23.38 6.49 20.78
CA GLY A 255 23.00 5.65 21.92
C GLY A 255 22.75 6.43 23.22
N ALA A 256 22.34 7.70 23.11
CA ALA A 256 22.07 8.61 24.23
C ALA A 256 20.57 8.85 24.46
#